data_AF-A0A3D0PPL4-F1
#
_entry.id   AF-A0A3D0PPL4-F1
#
_cell.length_a   1.000
_cell.length_b   1.000
_cell.length_c   1.000
_cell.angle_alpha   90.00
_cell.angle_beta   90.00
_cell.angle_gamma   90.00
#
_symmetry.space_group_name_H-M   'P 1'
#
loop_
_entity.id
_entity.type
_entity.pdbx_description
1 polymer ?
#
loop_
_entity_poly.entity_id
_entity_poly.type
_entity_poly.pdbx_seq_one_letter_code
_entity_poly.pdbx_strand_id
1 'polypeptide(L)'
;MFLQITILVLLTLVNAFFACAEMAMVSVNKSKIKRLAEEGKTSAVLVQNFLEEPTKFLSTIQVAITLAGFFSSASAAAGLSEPLGVWLNTHNIPYGKQISLISVTLILSYFTLVFGELVP
;
A
#
# COMPACT_ATOMS: atom_id res chain seq x y z
N MET A 1 -11.53 -15.78 -8.38
CA MET A 1 -12.36 -14.65 -7.89
C MET A 1 -12.42 -14.57 -6.36
N PHE A 2 -12.98 -15.52 -5.61
CA PHE A 2 -13.05 -15.44 -4.13
C PHE A 2 -11.67 -15.32 -3.47
N LEU A 3 -10.70 -16.14 -3.88
CA LEU A 3 -9.32 -16.11 -3.36
C LEU A 3 -8.61 -14.77 -3.66
N GLN A 4 -8.85 -14.20 -4.86
CA GLN A 4 -8.32 -12.88 -5.23
C GLN A 4 -8.93 -11.77 -4.37
N ILE A 5 -10.25 -11.77 -4.15
CA ILE A 5 -10.93 -10.79 -3.30
C ILE A 5 -10.40 -10.89 -1.86
N THR A 6 -10.22 -12.10 -1.33
CA THR A 6 -9.66 -12.30 0.01
C THR A 6 -8.23 -11.76 0.11
N ILE A 7 -7.37 -12.03 -0.87
CA ILE A 7 -6.01 -11.48 -0.92
C ILE A 7 -6.06 -9.95 -0.97
N LEU A 8 -6.91 -9.37 -1.83
CA LEU A 8 -7.03 -7.93 -2.00
C LEU A 8 -7.47 -7.25 -0.70
N VAL A 9 -8.49 -7.80 -0.04
CA VAL A 9 -8.97 -7.32 1.28
C VAL A 9 -7.87 -7.41 2.33
N LEU A 10 -7.15 -8.53 2.40
CA LEU A 10 -6.07 -8.71 3.37
C LEU A 10 -4.93 -7.71 3.13
N LEU A 11 -4.51 -7.51 1.88
CA LEU A 11 -3.49 -6.53 1.52
C LEU A 11 -3.95 -5.09 1.81
N THR A 12 -5.22 -4.77 1.54
CA THR A 12 -5.81 -3.45 1.89
C THR A 12 -5.82 -3.22 3.40
N LEU A 13 -6.18 -4.22 4.21
CA LEU A 13 -6.16 -4.10 5.67
C LEU A 13 -4.74 -3.90 6.21
N VAL A 14 -3.76 -4.61 5.65
CA VAL A 14 -2.35 -4.44 6.00
C VAL A 14 -1.87 -3.03 5.65
N ASN A 15 -2.19 -2.54 4.45
CA ASN A 15 -1.90 -1.15 4.05
C ASN A 15 -2.57 -0.13 4.97
N ALA A 16 -3.85 -0.31 5.30
CA ALA A 16 -4.58 0.58 6.19
C ALA A 16 -3.96 0.61 7.59
N PHE A 17 -3.56 -0.55 8.13
CA PHE A 17 -2.88 -0.64 9.42
C PHE A 17 -1.57 0.15 9.43
N PHE A 18 -0.74 -0.03 8.39
CA PHE A 18 0.53 0.68 8.25
C PHE A 18 0.35 2.19 8.05
N ALA A 19 -0.62 2.61 7.23
CA ALA A 19 -0.97 4.02 7.06
C ALA A 19 -1.46 4.65 8.38
N CYS A 20 -2.29 3.94 9.16
CA CYS A 20 -2.69 4.40 10.49
C CYS A 20 -1.50 4.54 11.44
N ALA A 21 -0.53 3.62 11.41
CA ALA A 21 0.68 3.69 12.23
C ALA A 21 1.57 4.88 11.87
N GLU A 22 1.74 5.16 10.58
CA GLU A 22 2.41 6.36 10.08
C GLU A 22 1.70 7.63 10.57
N MET A 23 0.39 7.71 10.37
CA MET A 23 -0.40 8.89 10.73
C MET A 23 -0.44 9.14 12.24
N ALA A 24 -0.50 8.08 13.05
CA ALA A 24 -0.40 8.16 14.50
C ALA A 24 0.95 8.75 14.95
N MET A 25 2.04 8.37 14.27
CA MET A 25 3.37 8.87 14.59
C MET A 25 3.56 10.33 14.15
N VAL A 26 3.06 10.70 12.97
CA VAL A 26 3.08 12.10 12.48
C VAL A 26 2.19 13.02 13.32
N SER A 27 1.07 12.53 13.85
CA SER A 27 0.12 13.31 14.67
C SER A 27 0.58 13.55 16.11
N VAL A 28 1.61 12.82 16.58
CA VAL A 28 2.08 12.95 17.97
C VAL A 28 2.68 14.34 18.24
N ASN A 29 2.23 14.96 19.34
CA ASN A 29 2.81 16.20 19.84
C ASN A 29 4.13 15.91 20.59
N LYS A 30 5.25 16.06 19.89
CA LYS A 30 6.60 15.81 20.43
C LYS A 30 6.89 16.63 21.69
N SER A 31 6.42 17.87 21.78
CA SER A 31 6.63 18.73 22.94
C SER A 31 5.89 18.22 24.18
N LYS A 32 4.67 17.70 24.02
CA LYS A 32 3.91 17.07 25.12
C LYS A 32 4.58 15.80 25.63
N ILE A 33 5.08 14.96 24.72
CA ILE A 33 5.81 13.74 25.08
C ILE A 33 7.10 14.05 25.82
N LYS A 34 7.89 15.03 25.32
CA LYS A 34 9.12 15.47 25.97
C LYS A 34 8.88 15.95 27.40
N ARG A 35 7.84 16.77 27.62
CA ARG A 35 7.47 17.24 28.97
C ARG A 35 7.10 16.07 29.89
N LEU A 36 6.32 15.11 29.42
CA LEU A 36 5.93 13.94 30.21
C LEU A 36 7.12 13.02 30.55
N ALA A 37 8.13 12.97 29.68
CA ALA A 37 9.36 12.23 29.92
C ALA A 37 10.24 12.93 30.96
N GLU A 38 10.33 14.26 30.90
CA GLU A 38 10.98 15.10 31.93
C GLU A 38 10.27 14.98 33.30
N GLU A 39 8.95 14.79 33.31
CA GLU A 39 8.14 14.50 34.51
C GLU A 39 8.34 13.06 35.05
N GLY A 40 9.21 12.24 34.43
CA GLY A 40 9.59 10.91 34.91
C GLY A 40 8.68 9.77 34.49
N LYS A 41 7.72 9.97 33.57
CA LYS A 41 6.91 8.86 33.05
C LYS A 41 7.73 7.97 32.13
N THR A 42 7.94 6.73 32.56
CA THR A 42 8.69 5.71 31.81
C THR A 42 8.12 5.45 30.41
N SER A 43 6.79 5.51 30.26
CA SER A 43 6.14 5.38 28.95
C SER A 43 6.42 6.55 28.01
N ALA A 44 6.54 7.76 28.53
CA ALA A 44 6.85 8.94 27.73
C ALA A 44 8.32 8.98 27.30
N VAL A 45 9.24 8.53 28.17
CA VAL A 45 10.67 8.35 27.81
C VAL A 45 10.82 7.37 26.66
N LEU A 46 10.10 6.25 26.71
CA LEU A 46 10.16 5.21 25.67
C LEU A 46 9.63 5.73 24.32
N VAL A 47 8.51 6.46 24.34
CA VAL A 47 7.95 7.10 23.15
C VAL A 47 8.86 8.22 22.64
N GLN A 48 9.49 9.00 23.52
CA GLN A 48 10.42 10.06 23.13
C GLN A 48 11.61 9.50 22.34
N ASN A 49 12.24 8.43 22.82
CA ASN A 49 13.36 7.78 22.10
C ASN A 49 12.93 7.27 20.72
N PHE A 50 11.70 6.76 20.59
CA PHE A 50 11.14 6.34 19.29
C PHE A 50 10.88 7.53 18.34
N LEU A 51 10.60 8.72 18.87
CA LEU A 51 10.31 9.93 18.10
C LEU A 51 11.57 10.75 17.75
N GLU A 52 12.75 10.39 18.27
CA GLU A 52 14.03 11.01 17.92
C GLU A 52 14.49 10.60 16.52
N GLU A 53 14.33 9.32 16.14
CA GLU A 53 14.59 8.80 14.79
C GLU A 53 13.36 8.13 14.14
N PRO A 54 12.26 8.85 13.92
CA PRO A 54 11.07 8.29 13.31
C PRO A 54 11.27 7.96 11.83
N THR A 55 12.29 8.56 11.21
CA THR A 55 12.58 8.44 9.77
C THR A 55 12.83 7.00 9.36
N LYS A 56 13.60 6.21 10.14
CA LYS A 56 13.83 4.78 9.84
C LYS A 56 12.55 3.96 9.90
N PHE A 57 11.70 4.24 10.89
CA PHE A 57 10.43 3.55 11.07
C PHE A 57 9.46 3.87 9.92
N LEU A 58 9.31 5.16 9.59
CA LEU A 58 8.49 5.60 8.47
C LEU A 58 8.97 5.04 7.14
N SER A 59 10.27 5.12 6.83
CA SER A 59 10.79 4.58 5.58
C SER A 59 10.54 3.07 5.46
N THR A 60 10.60 2.33 6.56
CA THR A 60 10.28 0.89 6.57
C THR A 60 8.80 0.64 6.31
N ILE A 61 7.92 1.41 6.96
CA ILE A 61 6.47 1.35 6.74
C ILE A 61 6.12 1.69 5.29
N GLN A 62 6.73 2.73 4.74
CA GLN A 62 6.46 3.18 3.38
C GLN A 62 6.88 2.13 2.35
N VAL A 63 8.05 1.50 2.51
CA VAL A 63 8.44 0.36 1.67
C VAL A 63 7.44 -0.79 1.78
N ALA A 64 6.93 -1.09 2.98
CA ALA A 64 5.91 -2.12 3.16
C ALA A 64 4.60 -1.76 2.45
N ILE A 65 4.15 -0.50 2.54
CA ILE A 65 2.96 0.00 1.85
C ILE A 65 3.12 -0.10 0.33
N THR A 66 4.27 0.35 -0.20
CA THR A 66 4.58 0.25 -1.63
C THR A 66 4.57 -1.20 -2.11
N LEU A 67 5.21 -2.12 -1.38
CA LEU A 67 5.22 -3.53 -1.74
C LEU A 67 3.82 -4.15 -1.71
N ALA A 68 3.03 -3.87 -0.67
CA ALA A 68 1.66 -4.34 -0.56
C ALA A 68 0.76 -3.77 -1.68
N GLY A 69 0.89 -2.48 -2.00
CA GLY A 69 0.21 -1.86 -3.13
C GLY A 69 0.58 -2.49 -4.48
N PHE A 70 1.88 -2.77 -4.68
CA PHE A 70 2.39 -3.43 -5.88
C PHE A 70 1.83 -4.85 -6.04
N PHE A 71 1.88 -5.67 -4.99
CA PHE A 71 1.32 -7.03 -5.03
C PHE A 71 -0.21 -7.04 -5.24
N SER A 72 -0.93 -6.11 -4.61
CA SER A 72 -2.38 -5.97 -4.77
C SER A 72 -2.73 -5.66 -6.22
N SER A 73 -1.99 -4.73 -6.82
CA SER A 73 -2.16 -4.33 -8.22
C SER A 73 -1.78 -5.45 -9.18
N ALA A 74 -0.65 -6.13 -8.98
CA ALA A 74 -0.27 -7.28 -9.80
C ALA A 74 -1.33 -8.40 -9.76
N SER A 75 -1.88 -8.70 -8.57
CA SER A 75 -2.96 -9.66 -8.38
C SER A 75 -4.25 -9.25 -9.10
N ALA A 76 -4.64 -7.98 -9.00
CA ALA A 76 -5.80 -7.42 -9.69
C ALA A 76 -5.62 -7.43 -11.21
N ALA A 77 -4.43 -7.09 -11.72
CA ALA A 77 -4.12 -7.15 -13.15
C ALA A 77 -4.22 -8.57 -13.69
N ALA A 78 -3.67 -9.55 -12.97
CA ALA A 78 -3.78 -10.97 -13.34
C ALA A 78 -5.25 -11.41 -13.41
N GLY A 79 -6.08 -11.02 -12.43
CA GLY A 79 -7.51 -11.35 -12.41
C GLY A 79 -8.36 -10.66 -13.46
N LEU A 80 -8.05 -9.41 -13.79
CA LEU A 80 -8.78 -8.62 -14.79
C LEU A 80 -8.35 -8.92 -16.23
N SER A 81 -7.12 -9.39 -16.44
CA SER A 81 -6.59 -9.74 -17.77
C SER A 81 -7.31 -10.94 -18.40
N GLU A 82 -7.84 -11.85 -17.60
CA GLU A 82 -8.49 -13.06 -18.09
C GLU A 82 -9.85 -12.80 -18.77
N PRO A 83 -10.83 -12.12 -18.13
CA PRO A 83 -12.10 -11.78 -18.76
C PRO A 83 -11.93 -10.83 -19.97
N LEU A 84 -10.99 -9.87 -19.89
CA LEU A 84 -10.70 -8.99 -21.01
C LEU A 84 -10.07 -9.75 -22.18
N GLY A 85 -9.20 -10.73 -21.91
CA GLY A 85 -8.63 -11.60 -22.94
C GLY A 85 -9.67 -12.47 -23.65
N VAL A 86 -10.68 -12.97 -22.93
CA VAL A 86 -11.82 -13.70 -23.50
C VAL A 86 -12.66 -12.78 -24.40
N TRP A 87 -12.91 -11.54 -23.97
CA TRP A 87 -13.63 -10.55 -24.76
C TRP A 87 -12.90 -10.20 -26.08
N LEU A 88 -11.59 -9.96 -26.01
CA LEU A 88 -10.73 -9.72 -27.19
C LEU A 88 -10.73 -10.90 -28.16
N ASN A 89 -10.69 -12.14 -27.64
CA ASN A 89 -10.72 -13.35 -28.46
C ASN A 89 -12.09 -13.54 -29.14
N THR A 90 -13.18 -13.12 -28.49
CA THR A 90 -14.55 -13.16 -29.05
C THR A 90 -14.71 -12.19 -30.24
N HIS A 91 -13.92 -11.11 -30.27
CA HIS A 91 -13.85 -10.16 -31.38
C HIS A 91 -12.83 -10.55 -32.47
N ASN A 92 -12.36 -11.80 -32.51
CA ASN A 92 -11.40 -12.31 -33.49
C ASN A 92 -10.03 -11.60 -33.50
N ILE A 93 -9.63 -10.97 -32.38
CA ILE A 93 -8.31 -10.33 -32.27
C ILE A 93 -7.25 -11.38 -31.93
N PRO A 94 -6.24 -11.62 -32.79
CA PRO A 94 -5.16 -12.55 -32.49
C PRO A 94 -4.34 -12.06 -31.30
N TYR A 95 -3.84 -13.00 -30.49
CA TYR A 95 -3.08 -12.72 -29.26
C TYR A 95 -3.86 -11.97 -28.16
N GLY A 96 -5.20 -12.01 -28.17
CA GLY A 96 -6.06 -11.29 -27.22
C GLY A 96 -5.71 -11.49 -25.74
N LYS A 97 -5.26 -12.69 -25.32
CA LYS A 97 -4.77 -12.95 -23.94
C LYS A 97 -3.50 -12.16 -23.60
N GLN A 98 -2.51 -12.11 -24.48
CA GLN A 98 -1.25 -11.39 -24.24
C GLN A 98 -1.45 -9.89 -24.29
N ILE A 99 -2.25 -9.40 -25.25
CA ILE A 99 -2.62 -7.99 -25.36
C ILE A 99 -3.36 -7.56 -24.08
N SER A 100 -4.35 -8.34 -23.65
CA SER A 100 -5.09 -8.09 -22.42
C SER A 100 -4.17 -7.98 -21.21
N LEU A 101 -3.26 -8.95 -21.03
CA LEU A 101 -2.33 -8.95 -19.91
C LEU A 101 -1.44 -7.70 -19.92
N ILE A 102 -0.85 -7.34 -21.06
CA ILE A 102 0.02 -6.17 -21.20
C ILE A 102 -0.79 -4.88 -20.95
N SER A 103 -1.96 -4.74 -21.57
CA SER A 103 -2.80 -3.55 -21.46
C SER A 103 -3.32 -3.34 -20.03
N VAL A 104 -3.85 -4.40 -19.39
CA VAL A 104 -4.34 -4.32 -18.01
C VAL A 104 -3.20 -4.03 -17.05
N THR A 105 -2.04 -4.66 -17.24
CA THR A 105 -0.85 -4.39 -16.42
C THR A 105 -0.39 -2.94 -16.55
N LEU A 106 -0.31 -2.40 -17.77
CA LEU A 106 0.10 -1.00 -17.99
C LEU A 106 -0.91 -0.02 -17.40
N ILE A 107 -2.20 -0.21 -17.66
CA ILE A 107 -3.26 0.66 -17.14
C ILE A 107 -3.24 0.62 -15.61
N LEU A 108 -3.24 -0.56 -15.02
CA LEU A 108 -3.29 -0.68 -13.57
C LEU A 108 -2.00 -0.20 -12.91
N SER A 109 -0.84 -0.47 -13.50
CA SER A 109 0.44 0.06 -13.00
C SER A 109 0.44 1.58 -13.06
N TYR A 110 -0.08 2.20 -14.13
CA TYR A 110 -0.22 3.66 -14.21
C TYR A 110 -1.15 4.19 -13.11
N PHE A 111 -2.33 3.60 -12.94
CA PHE A 111 -3.25 4.00 -11.87
C PHE A 111 -2.63 3.83 -10.48
N THR A 112 -1.90 2.74 -10.24
CA THR A 112 -1.27 2.47 -8.94
C THR A 112 -0.14 3.45 -8.65
N LEU A 113 0.67 3.79 -9.64
CA LEU A 113 1.80 4.71 -9.47
C LEU A 113 1.27 6.16 -9.31
N VAL A 114 0.26 6.54 -10.07
CA VAL A 114 -0.35 7.87 -9.98
C VAL A 114 -1.14 8.05 -8.68
N PHE A 115 -2.06 7.15 -8.36
CA PHE A 115 -2.93 7.28 -7.18
C PHE A 115 -2.32 6.73 -5.89
N GLY A 116 -1.33 5.85 -5.97
CA GLY A 116 -0.65 5.31 -4.80
C GLY A 116 0.58 6.11 -4.40
N GLU A 117 1.21 6.84 -5.32
CA GLU A 117 2.50 7.51 -5.07
C GLU A 117 2.47 9.03 -5.33
N LEU A 118 1.80 9.49 -6.40
CA LEU A 118 1.81 10.90 -6.82
C LEU A 118 0.63 11.74 -6.29
N VAL A 119 -0.51 11.11 -6.04
CA VAL A 119 -1.71 11.75 -5.50
C VAL A 119 -1.92 11.25 -4.08
N PRO A 120 -1.35 11.89 -3.05
CA PRO A 120 -1.69 11.62 -1.66
C PRO A 120 -3.14 12.01 -1.35
#